data_AF-A0A1V4ZK43-F1
#
_entry.id   AF-A0A1V4ZK43-F1
#
_cell.length_a   1.000
_cell.length_b   1.000
_cell.length_c   1.000
_cell.angle_alpha   90.00
_cell.angle_beta   90.00
_cell.angle_gamma   90.00
#
_symmetry.space_group_name_H-M   'P 1'
#
loop_
_entity.id
_entity.type
_entity.pdbx_description
1 polymer ?
#
loop_
_entity_poly.entity_id
_entity_poly.type
_entity_poly.pdbx_seq_one_letter_code
_entity_poly.pdbx_strand_id
1 'polypeptide(L)' 'MQDWDLTSIGLVLIGSSITVAGTIIGVMLLGVRIASAPYLLLTSAMLIVMSAGLIIFSMPREQS' A
#
# COMPACT_ATOMS: atom_id res chain seq x y z
N MET A 1 -11.29 -6.61 -22.20
CA MET A 1 -10.15 -6.35 -21.28
C MET A 1 -10.53 -5.25 -20.29
N GLN A 2 -11.69 -5.34 -19.62
CA GLN A 2 -12.27 -4.21 -18.88
C GLN A 2 -12.66 -4.53 -17.42
N ASP A 3 -12.32 -5.72 -16.93
CA ASP A 3 -12.68 -6.16 -15.58
C ASP A 3 -11.42 -6.50 -14.77
N TRP A 4 -10.45 -5.59 -14.76
CA TRP A 4 -9.52 -5.59 -13.64
C TRP A 4 -10.34 -5.16 -12.42
N ASP A 5 -10.82 -6.16 -11.69
CA ASP A 5 -11.64 -6.01 -10.50
C ASP A 5 -10.95 -4.99 -9.59
N LEU A 6 -11.68 -3.98 -9.13
CA LEU A 6 -11.12 -2.88 -8.34
C LEU A 6 -10.43 -3.42 -7.07
N THR A 7 -10.88 -4.58 -6.61
CA THR A 7 -10.24 -5.41 -5.58
C THR A 7 -8.83 -5.85 -5.97
N SER A 8 -8.63 -6.39 -7.17
CA SER A 8 -7.29 -6.78 -7.68
C SER A 8 -6.37 -5.57 -7.82
N ILE A 9 -6.87 -4.44 -8.30
CA ILE A 9 -6.08 -3.18 -8.36
C ILE A 9 -5.65 -2.77 -6.96
N GLY A 10 -6.59 -2.72 -6.02
CA GLY A 10 -6.31 -2.35 -4.63
C GLY A 10 -5.30 -3.30 -3.97
N LEU A 11 -5.40 -4.60 -4.22
CA LEU A 11 -4.50 -5.60 -3.65
C LEU A 11 -3.06 -5.46 -4.20
N VAL A 12 -2.91 -5.19 -5.50
CA VAL A 12 -1.60 -4.90 -6.11
C VAL A 12 -1.01 -3.59 -5.58
N LEU A 13 -1.84 -2.57 -5.35
CA LEU A 13 -1.42 -1.27 -4.78
C LEU A 13 -0.93 -1.41 -3.33
N ILE A 14 -1.63 -2.21 -2.52
CA ILE A 14 -1.22 -2.54 -1.16
C ILE A 14 0.08 -3.32 -1.17
N GLY A 15 0.16 -4.39 -1.97
CA GLY A 15 1.35 -5.24 -2.05
C GLY A 15 2.61 -4.47 -2.48
N SER A 16 2.50 -3.66 -3.53
CA SER A 16 3.62 -2.82 -4.00
C SER A 16 4.06 -1.79 -2.96
N SER A 17 3.12 -1.13 -2.27
CA SER A 17 3.43 -0.17 -1.21
C SER A 17 4.15 -0.83 -0.02
N ILE A 18 3.74 -2.05 0.36
CA ILE A 18 4.40 -2.82 1.42
C ILE A 18 5.82 -3.22 1.00
N THR A 19 6.02 -3.67 -0.24
CA THR A 19 7.36 -4.02 -0.73
C THR A 19 8.30 -2.82 -0.69
N VAL A 20 7.85 -1.64 -1.14
CA VAL A 20 8.66 -0.42 -1.10
C VAL A 20 9.01 -0.03 0.34
N ALA A 21 8.05 -0.06 1.26
CA ALA A 21 8.29 0.20 2.66
C ALA A 21 9.30 -0.79 3.26
N GLY A 22 9.17 -2.07 2.94
CA GLY A 22 10.09 -3.13 3.35
C GLY A 22 11.51 -2.94 2.81
N THR A 23 11.66 -2.52 1.55
CA THR A 23 12.98 -2.20 0.97
C THR A 23 13.63 -1.02 1.68
N ILE A 24 12.88 0.03 2.00
CA ILE A 24 13.40 1.19 2.74
C ILE A 24 13.89 0.75 4.13
N ILE A 25 13.10 -0.05 4.85
CA ILE A 25 13.49 -0.61 6.16
C ILE A 25 14.75 -1.48 6.02
N GLY A 26 14.80 -2.35 5.01
CA GLY A 26 15.96 -3.21 4.74
C GLY A 26 17.24 -2.42 4.48
N VAL A 27 17.17 -1.34 3.72
CA VAL A 27 18.30 -0.42 3.47
C VAL A 27 18.74 0.30 4.75
N MET A 28 17.80 0.68 5.62
CA MET A 28 18.14 1.27 6.91
C MET A 28 18.82 0.26 7.85
N LEU A 29 18.41 -1.01 7.83
CA LEU A 29 19.06 -2.09 8.60
C LEU A 29 20.48 -2.38 8.11
N LEU A 30 20.79 -2.13 6.84
CA LEU A 30 22.15 -2.19 6.28
C LEU A 30 23.04 -0.99 6.69
N GLY A 31 22.55 -0.08 7.53
CA GLY A 31 23.31 1.04 8.07
C GLY A 31 23.23 2.33 7.25
N VAL A 32 22.45 2.35 6.17
CA VAL A 32 22.24 3.57 5.36
C VAL A 32 21.20 4.45 6.04
N ARG A 33 21.64 5.59 6.57
CA ARG A 33 20.73 6.59 7.15
C ARG A 33 20.11 7.44 6.06
N ILE A 34 18.86 7.14 5.73
CA ILE A 34 18.02 7.98 4.88
C ILE A 34 17.29 8.98 5.78
N ALA A 35 17.64 10.26 5.73
CA ALA A 35 17.01 11.31 6.54
C ALA A 35 15.48 11.39 6.35
N SER A 36 15.01 11.04 5.15
CA SER A 36 13.60 11.08 4.75
C SER A 36 12.83 9.78 5.03
N ALA A 37 13.48 8.74 5.56
CA ALA A 37 12.82 7.45 5.80
C ALA A 37 11.55 7.49 6.67
N PRO A 38 11.48 8.22 7.80
CA PRO A 38 10.25 8.26 8.60
C PRO A 38 9.07 8.86 7.79
N TYR A 39 9.34 9.83 6.92
CA TYR A 39 8.33 10.40 6.03
C TYR A 39 7.91 9.41 4.93
N LEU A 40 8.85 8.67 4.33
CA LEU A 40 8.54 7.66 3.31
C LEU A 40 7.71 6.50 3.88
N LEU A 41 8.02 6.07 5.09
CA LEU A 41 7.25 5.03 5.79
C LEU A 41 5.84 5.53 6.15
N LEU A 42 5.72 6.77 6.63
CA LEU A 42 4.41 7.38 6.91
C LEU A 42 3.57 7.49 5.63
N THR A 43 4.18 7.90 4.53
CA THR A 43 3.50 8.02 3.23
C THR A 43 3.06 6.65 2.72
N SER A 44 3.92 5.63 2.83
CA SER A 44 3.57 4.25 2.47
C SER A 44 2.44 3.69 3.33
N ALA A 45 2.44 3.97 4.64
CA ALA A 45 1.36 3.60 5.53
C ALA A 45 0.03 4.27 5.14
N MET A 46 0.05 5.56 4.80
CA MET A 46 -1.11 6.29 4.30
C MET A 46 -1.65 5.70 2.99
N LEU A 47 -0.77 5.34 2.05
CA LEU A 47 -1.15 4.71 0.78
C LEU A 47 -1.78 3.32 0.98
N ILE A 48 -1.28 2.53 1.92
CA ILE A 48 -1.86 1.23 2.29
C ILE A 48 -3.26 1.43 2.89
N VAL A 49 -3.42 2.36 3.83
CA VAL A 49 -4.72 2.65 4.46
C VAL A 49 -5.73 3.17 3.44
N MET A 50 -5.32 4.07 2.55
CA MET A 50 -6.19 4.61 1.50
C MET A 50 -6.62 3.52 0.50
N SER A 51 -5.70 2.62 0.14
CA SER A 51 -6.02 1.48 -0.73
C SER A 51 -6.98 0.50 -0.04
N ALA A 52 -6.77 0.21 1.25
CA ALA A 52 -7.69 -0.61 2.02
C ALA A 52 -9.09 0.03 2.14
N GLY A 53 -9.15 1.36 2.33
CA GLY A 53 -10.40 2.12 2.34
C GLY A 53 -11.15 2.06 1.01
N LEU A 54 -10.44 2.18 -0.12
CA LEU A 54 -11.03 2.02 -1.46
C LEU A 54 -11.62 0.63 -1.67
N ILE A 55 -10.92 -0.43 -1.27
CA ILE A 55 -11.43 -1.80 -1.39
C ILE A 55 -12.71 -1.97 -0.55
N ILE A 56 -12.70 -1.51 0.71
CA ILE A 56 -13.85 -1.64 1.62
C ILE A 56 -15.07 -0.86 1.10
N PHE A 57 -14.86 0.34 0.56
CA PHE A 57 -15.95 1.21 0.11
C PHE A 57 -16.52 0.78 -1.25
N SER A 58 -15.67 0.23 -2.11
CA SER A 58 -16.07 -0.24 -3.43
C SER A 58 -16.50 -1.69 -3.50
N MET A 59 -16.34 -2.47 -2.41
CA MET A 59 -16.97 -3.78 -2.31
C MET A 59 -18.49 -3.57 -2.30
N PRO A 60 -19.24 -4.08 -3.29
CA PRO A 60 -20.70 -4.01 -3.23
C PRO A 60 -21.14 -4.75 -1.98
N ARG A 61 -21.76 -4.03 -1.04
CA ARG A 61 -22.56 -4.67 -0.01
C ARG A 61 -23.70 -5.36 -0.74
N GLU A 62 -23.57 -6.66 -0.95
CA GLU A 62 -24.69 -7.52 -1.28
C GLU A 62 -25.70 -7.34 -0.13
N GLN A 63 -26.64 -6.43 -0.34
CA GLN A 63 -27.80 -6.23 0.52
C GLN A 63 -28.65 -7.48 0.34
N SER A 64 -28.42 -8.46 1.21
CA SER A 64 -29.37 -9.55 1.46
C SER A 64 -30.59 -9.04 2.20
#